data_AF-A0A2C6B4T7-F1
#
_entry.id   AF-A0A2C6B4T7-F1
#
_cell.length_a   1.000
_cell.length_b   1.000
_cell.length_c   1.000
_cell.angle_alpha   90.00
_cell.angle_beta   90.00
_cell.angle_gamma   90.00
#
_symmetry.space_group_name_H-M   'P 1'
#
loop_
_entity.id
_entity.type
_entity.pdbx_description
1 polymer ?
#
loop_
_entity_poly.entity_id
_entity_poly.type
_entity_poly.pdbx_seq_one_letter_code
_entity_poly.pdbx_strand_id
1 'polypeptide(L)'
;MAVIISYERNGKTIYVQKGILYDISLLDKPRIWVDFNETCADDLYFLSQVDIIRDSNGNEIELTENMEISIFDFDSDENNNSDNLLADGIVILNNTGEYPSVKWLVKIIPNNKYGKFYWVSDTKK
;
A
#
# COMPACT_ATOMS: atom_id res chain seq x y z
N MET A 1 1.10 -7.80 12.58
CA MET A 1 1.33 -8.91 11.62
C MET A 1 0.25 -8.88 10.56
N ALA A 2 0.63 -8.88 9.28
CA ALA A 2 -0.31 -8.89 8.16
C ALA A 2 -1.14 -10.19 8.15
N VAL A 3 -2.45 -10.08 7.88
CA VAL A 3 -3.35 -11.23 7.82
C VAL A 3 -3.41 -11.77 6.39
N ILE A 4 -2.98 -13.02 6.22
CA ILE A 4 -3.09 -13.76 4.95
C ILE A 4 -4.29 -14.70 5.04
N ILE A 5 -5.13 -14.66 4.02
CA ILE A 5 -6.18 -15.66 3.80
C ILE A 5 -5.89 -16.46 2.54
N SER A 6 -6.51 -17.62 2.42
CA SER A 6 -6.43 -18.43 1.21
C SER A 6 -7.79 -18.97 0.78
N TYR A 7 -7.96 -19.13 -0.53
CA TYR A 7 -9.14 -19.76 -1.13
C TYR A 7 -8.76 -20.50 -2.41
N GLU A 8 -9.60 -21.43 -2.85
CA GLU A 8 -9.39 -22.18 -4.10
C GLU A 8 -10.00 -21.44 -5.30
N ARG A 9 -9.24 -21.28 -6.38
CA ARG A 9 -9.71 -20.75 -7.67
C ARG A 9 -9.11 -21.57 -8.81
N ASN A 10 -9.96 -22.17 -9.64
CA ASN A 10 -9.55 -23.02 -10.77
C ASN A 10 -8.59 -24.16 -10.36
N GLY A 11 -8.78 -24.75 -9.19
CA GLY A 11 -7.93 -25.85 -8.68
C GLY A 11 -6.54 -25.42 -8.19
N LYS A 12 -6.33 -24.12 -7.97
CA LYS A 12 -5.13 -23.56 -7.36
C LYS A 12 -5.50 -22.82 -6.07
N THR A 13 -4.71 -23.05 -5.01
CA THR A 13 -4.76 -22.24 -3.79
C THR A 13 -4.23 -20.84 -4.08
N ILE A 14 -5.06 -19.84 -3.81
CA ILE A 14 -4.75 -18.42 -3.92
C ILE A 14 -4.52 -17.88 -2.51
N TYR A 15 -3.43 -17.13 -2.32
CA TYR A 15 -3.12 -16.46 -1.06
C TYR A 15 -3.29 -14.95 -1.23
N VAL A 16 -4.01 -14.33 -0.30
CA VAL A 16 -4.34 -12.91 -0.34
C VAL A 16 -4.00 -12.26 0.99
N GLN A 17 -3.21 -11.19 0.97
CA GLN A 17 -3.04 -10.30 2.10
C GLN A 17 -4.27 -9.40 2.20
N LYS A 18 -4.97 -9.43 3.35
CA LYS A 18 -6.26 -8.73 3.51
C LYS A 18 -6.21 -7.22 3.38
N GLY A 19 -5.03 -6.59 3.48
CA GLY A 19 -4.92 -5.13 3.58
C GLY A 19 -5.72 -4.56 4.75
N ILE A 20 -6.14 -3.30 4.62
CA ILE A 20 -7.09 -2.66 5.53
C ILE A 20 -8.30 -2.17 4.73
N LEU A 21 -9.50 -2.58 5.13
CA LEU A 21 -10.73 -1.96 4.65
C LEU A 21 -10.88 -0.58 5.29
N TYR A 22 -11.16 0.42 4.48
CA TYR A 22 -11.25 1.80 4.95
C TYR A 22 -12.35 2.56 4.23
N ASP A 23 -12.88 3.61 4.86
CA ASP A 23 -13.89 4.45 4.24
C ASP A 23 -13.25 5.24 3.09
N ILE A 24 -13.51 4.80 1.86
CA ILE A 24 -12.96 5.43 0.65
C ILE A 24 -13.40 6.88 0.46
N SER A 25 -14.45 7.36 1.15
CA SER A 25 -14.83 8.78 1.13
C SER A 25 -13.83 9.68 1.89
N LEU A 26 -13.00 9.08 2.74
CA LEU A 26 -11.87 9.71 3.44
C LEU A 26 -10.56 9.61 2.64
N LEU A 27 -10.62 9.05 1.43
CA LEU A 27 -9.52 9.00 0.46
C LEU A 27 -9.96 9.68 -0.85
N ASP A 28 -9.02 9.88 -1.77
CA ASP A 28 -9.29 10.38 -3.13
C ASP A 28 -9.65 9.26 -4.12
N LYS A 29 -9.15 8.05 -3.86
CA LYS A 29 -9.38 6.80 -4.62
C LYS A 29 -9.05 5.58 -3.74
N PRO A 30 -9.41 4.36 -4.16
CA PRO A 30 -8.90 3.14 -3.51
C PRO A 30 -7.36 3.11 -3.53
N ARG A 31 -6.78 2.76 -2.39
CA ARG A 31 -5.32 2.77 -2.14
C ARG A 31 -4.95 1.59 -1.26
N ILE A 32 -3.72 1.11 -1.38
CA ILE A 32 -3.21 0.03 -0.55
C ILE A 32 -2.64 0.64 0.74
N TRP A 33 -3.03 0.12 1.90
CA TRP A 33 -2.46 0.56 3.16
C TRP A 33 -1.01 0.08 3.32
N VAL A 34 -0.13 0.98 3.72
CA VAL A 34 1.29 0.73 4.02
C VAL A 34 1.63 1.49 5.30
N ASP A 35 2.32 0.86 6.25
CA ASP A 35 2.83 1.55 7.44
C ASP A 35 4.07 2.36 7.07
N PHE A 36 3.95 3.68 7.03
CA PHE A 36 5.07 4.57 6.68
C PHE A 36 6.07 4.74 7.82
N ASN A 37 5.82 4.17 9.01
CA ASN A 37 6.80 4.11 10.09
C ASN A 37 7.70 2.87 9.99
N GLU A 38 7.30 1.86 9.20
CA GLU A 38 8.09 0.65 8.95
C GLU A 38 8.77 0.71 7.57
N THR A 39 10.03 1.15 7.55
CA THR A 39 10.83 1.29 6.33
C THR A 39 11.91 0.21 6.21
N CYS A 40 12.16 -0.25 4.99
CA CYS A 40 13.28 -1.13 4.66
C CYS A 40 14.56 -0.31 4.39
N ALA A 41 14.42 0.82 3.70
CA ALA A 41 15.49 1.76 3.34
C ALA A 41 14.85 3.08 2.87
N ASP A 42 15.65 4.12 2.61
CA ASP A 42 15.14 5.41 2.12
C ASP A 42 14.17 5.25 0.93
N ASP A 43 12.95 5.77 1.09
CA ASP A 43 11.84 5.68 0.15
C ASP A 43 11.37 4.25 -0.20
N LEU A 44 11.79 3.21 0.55
CA LEU A 44 11.46 1.81 0.30
C LEU A 44 10.74 1.19 1.51
N TYR A 45 9.50 0.74 1.31
CA TYR A 45 8.61 0.28 2.38
C TYR A 45 8.17 -1.16 2.16
N PHE A 46 7.79 -1.84 3.23
CA PHE A 46 7.22 -3.18 3.16
C PHE A 46 5.79 -3.13 2.58
N LEU A 47 5.51 -3.96 1.58
CA LEU A 47 4.20 -3.97 0.92
C LEU A 47 3.42 -5.26 1.21
N SER A 48 3.96 -6.42 0.80
CA SER A 48 3.19 -7.66 0.89
C SER A 48 4.07 -8.91 1.02
N GLN A 49 3.54 -9.91 1.73
CA GLN A 49 4.15 -11.24 1.84
C GLN A 49 3.75 -12.17 0.68
N VAL A 50 2.68 -11.83 -0.04
CA VAL A 50 2.09 -12.65 -1.12
C VAL A 50 1.75 -11.79 -2.33
N ASP A 51 1.45 -12.43 -3.46
CA ASP A 51 1.24 -11.76 -4.74
C ASP A 51 -0.07 -10.99 -4.85
N ILE A 52 -1.04 -11.25 -3.97
CA ILE A 52 -2.33 -10.56 -4.02
C ILE A 52 -2.56 -9.83 -2.71
N ILE A 53 -2.86 -8.55 -2.80
CA ILE A 53 -3.19 -7.69 -1.67
C ILE A 53 -4.53 -7.01 -1.92
N ARG A 54 -5.30 -6.72 -0.87
CA ARG A 54 -6.51 -5.92 -1.00
C ARG A 54 -6.23 -4.44 -0.78
N ASP A 55 -6.84 -3.60 -1.61
CA ASP A 55 -6.89 -2.16 -1.41
C ASP A 55 -7.93 -1.77 -0.32
N SER A 56 -8.03 -0.47 -0.05
CA SER A 56 -8.96 0.11 0.92
C SER A 56 -10.43 -0.15 0.64
N ASN A 57 -10.79 -0.46 -0.61
CA ASN A 57 -12.15 -0.82 -1.01
C ASN A 57 -12.39 -2.34 -1.00
N GLY A 58 -11.36 -3.13 -0.65
CA GLY A 58 -11.41 -4.58 -0.64
C GLY A 58 -11.18 -5.25 -2.00
N ASN A 59 -10.79 -4.50 -3.03
CA ASN A 59 -10.47 -5.06 -4.33
C ASN A 59 -9.15 -5.83 -4.24
N GLU A 60 -9.09 -7.02 -4.83
CA GLU A 60 -7.86 -7.81 -4.91
C GLU A 60 -6.97 -7.30 -6.05
N ILE A 61 -5.75 -6.92 -5.70
CA ILE A 61 -4.71 -6.41 -6.60
C ILE A 61 -3.60 -7.46 -6.69
N GLU A 62 -3.37 -8.00 -7.88
CA GLU A 62 -2.22 -8.87 -8.16
C GLU A 62 -0.99 -8.01 -8.45
N LEU A 63 0.01 -8.11 -7.56
CA LEU A 63 1.25 -7.36 -7.61
C LEU A 63 2.20 -7.99 -8.63
N THR A 64 2.81 -7.13 -9.44
CA THR A 64 3.86 -7.49 -10.39
C THR A 64 5.01 -6.50 -10.31
N GLU A 65 6.23 -6.95 -10.63
CA GLU A 65 7.41 -6.07 -10.65
C GLU A 65 7.16 -4.85 -11.55
N ASN A 66 7.56 -3.67 -11.07
CA ASN A 66 7.40 -2.39 -11.76
C ASN A 66 5.95 -1.89 -11.91
N MET A 67 4.98 -2.51 -11.24
CA MET A 67 3.61 -2.00 -11.21
C MET A 67 3.54 -0.70 -10.39
N GLU A 68 2.95 0.34 -10.96
CA GLU A 68 2.62 1.56 -10.20
C GLU A 68 1.37 1.32 -9.33
N ILE A 69 1.46 1.74 -8.08
CA ILE A 69 0.39 1.63 -7.10
C ILE A 69 0.23 2.93 -6.31
N SER A 70 -0.99 3.18 -5.85
CA SER A 70 -1.28 4.27 -4.92
C SER A 70 -1.46 3.70 -3.52
N ILE A 71 -0.78 4.31 -2.57
CA ILE A 71 -0.71 3.84 -1.19
C ILE A 71 -1.11 4.94 -0.22
N PHE A 72 -1.40 4.56 1.02
CA PHE A 72 -1.71 5.50 2.10
C PHE A 72 -1.34 4.93 3.47
N ASP A 73 -1.24 5.83 4.44
CA ASP A 73 -1.22 5.51 5.87
C ASP A 73 -2.16 6.45 6.63
N PHE A 74 -2.51 6.08 7.86
CA PHE A 74 -3.35 6.90 8.71
C PHE A 74 -2.58 8.10 9.22
N ASP A 75 -3.16 9.28 9.04
CA ASP A 75 -2.65 10.52 9.60
C ASP A 75 -3.83 11.46 9.92
N SER A 76 -3.56 12.45 10.75
CA SER A 76 -4.56 13.42 11.21
C SER A 76 -4.05 14.85 11.05
N ASP A 77 -4.98 15.78 10.80
CA ASP A 77 -4.68 17.21 10.81
C ASP A 77 -4.42 17.74 12.24
N GLU A 78 -4.08 19.03 12.33
CA GLU A 78 -3.86 19.74 13.61
C GLU A 78 -5.07 19.76 14.55
N ASN A 79 -6.28 19.49 14.03
CA ASN A 79 -7.52 19.42 14.77
C ASN A 79 -7.95 17.98 15.08
N ASN A 80 -7.08 17.00 14.80
CA ASN A 80 -7.32 15.57 14.99
C ASN A 80 -8.46 15.01 14.12
N ASN A 81 -8.77 15.66 12.99
CA ASN A 81 -9.60 15.08 11.94
C ASN A 81 -8.73 14.20 11.03
N SER A 82 -9.32 13.16 10.45
CA SER A 82 -8.59 12.31 9.50
C SER A 82 -8.13 13.12 8.28
N ASP A 83 -6.83 13.07 8.03
CA ASP A 83 -6.20 13.60 6.84
C ASP A 83 -5.09 12.64 6.42
N ASN A 84 -5.48 11.50 5.85
CA ASN A 84 -4.55 10.40 5.59
C ASN A 84 -3.36 10.84 4.72
N LEU A 85 -2.17 10.34 5.06
CA LEU A 85 -0.96 10.56 4.29
C LEU A 85 -0.96 9.64 3.07
N LEU A 86 -0.74 10.21 1.91
CA LEU A 86 -0.80 9.54 0.62
C LEU A 86 0.56 9.52 -0.04
N ALA A 87 0.81 8.48 -0.84
CA ALA A 87 1.93 8.43 -1.76
C ALA A 87 1.58 7.60 -3.01
N ASP A 88 2.40 7.74 -4.03
CA ASP A 88 2.43 6.84 -5.18
C ASP A 88 3.76 6.09 -5.16
N GLY A 89 3.76 4.85 -5.65
CA GLY A 89 4.93 4.00 -5.58
C GLY A 89 4.99 2.96 -6.69
N ILE A 90 6.15 2.34 -6.82
CA ILE A 90 6.40 1.25 -7.75
C ILE A 90 6.72 -0.03 -6.98
N VAL A 91 6.10 -1.14 -7.38
CA VAL A 91 6.27 -2.46 -6.75
C VAL A 91 7.64 -3.04 -7.13
N ILE A 92 8.39 -3.48 -6.12
CA ILE A 92 9.73 -4.06 -6.26
C ILE A 92 9.76 -5.42 -5.56
N LEU A 93 10.30 -6.45 -6.21
CA LEU A 93 10.56 -7.74 -5.58
C LEU A 93 11.68 -7.60 -4.56
N ASN A 94 11.44 -8.10 -3.35
CA ASN A 94 12.44 -8.08 -2.30
C ASN A 94 13.59 -9.05 -2.63
N ASN A 95 14.69 -8.49 -3.15
CA ASN A 95 15.94 -9.21 -3.39
C ASN A 95 17.08 -8.69 -2.48
N THR A 96 16.74 -8.01 -1.38
CA THR A 96 17.73 -7.41 -0.47
C THR A 96 18.54 -8.45 0.30
N GLY A 97 18.02 -9.68 0.43
CA GLY A 97 18.56 -10.72 1.33
C GLY A 97 18.11 -10.54 2.78
N GLU A 98 17.42 -9.45 3.09
CA GLU A 98 16.85 -9.14 4.39
C GLU A 98 15.31 -9.26 4.34
N TYR A 99 14.68 -9.40 5.51
CA TYR A 99 13.22 -9.51 5.65
C TYR A 99 12.60 -10.61 4.74
N PRO A 100 13.04 -11.87 4.83
CA PRO A 100 12.64 -12.93 3.90
C PRO A 100 11.14 -13.29 3.96
N SER A 101 10.43 -12.83 5.00
CA SER A 101 8.97 -12.96 5.09
C SER A 101 8.22 -11.95 4.23
N VAL A 102 8.88 -10.91 3.70
CA VAL A 102 8.28 -9.89 2.83
C VAL A 102 8.72 -10.16 1.40
N LYS A 103 7.75 -10.40 0.51
CA LYS A 103 8.01 -10.68 -0.91
C LYS A 103 8.11 -9.40 -1.72
N TRP A 104 7.19 -8.47 -1.47
CA TRP A 104 7.06 -7.23 -2.24
C TRP A 104 7.35 -6.03 -1.35
N LEU A 105 8.13 -5.11 -1.90
CA LEU A 105 8.39 -3.78 -1.38
C LEU A 105 7.70 -2.76 -2.29
N VAL A 106 7.53 -1.55 -1.79
CA VAL A 106 7.11 -0.41 -2.60
C VAL A 106 8.16 0.69 -2.49
N LYS A 107 8.62 1.19 -3.63
CA LYS A 107 9.50 2.35 -3.70
C LYS A 107 8.67 3.59 -4.02
N ILE A 108 8.76 4.63 -3.20
CA ILE A 108 8.02 5.87 -3.42
C ILE A 108 8.51 6.56 -4.69
N ILE A 109 7.57 6.99 -5.52
CA ILE A 109 7.81 7.82 -6.70
C ILE A 109 7.20 9.21 -6.46
N PRO A 110 7.94 10.31 -6.71
CA PRO A 110 7.40 11.65 -6.53
C PRO A 110 6.21 11.89 -7.47
N ASN A 111 5.09 12.33 -6.90
CA ASN A 111 3.99 12.87 -7.66
C ASN A 111 4.38 14.26 -8.21
N ASN A 112 4.08 14.52 -9.49
CA ASN A 112 4.45 15.76 -10.16
C ASN A 112 3.87 17.03 -9.49
N LYS A 113 2.70 16.91 -8.84
CA LYS A 113 2.02 18.05 -8.20
C LYS A 113 2.32 18.15 -6.71
N TYR A 114 2.40 17.01 -6.03
CA TYR A 114 2.40 16.98 -4.56
C TYR A 114 3.72 16.53 -3.92
N GLY A 115 4.69 16.07 -4.72
CA GLY A 115 5.94 15.51 -4.19
C GLY A 115 5.79 14.06 -3.77
N LYS A 116 6.66 13.59 -2.87
CA LYS A 116 6.73 12.17 -2.47
C LYS A 116 5.54 11.74 -1.60
N PHE A 117 5.21 12.55 -0.61
CA PHE A 117 4.12 12.35 0.32
C PHE A 117 3.26 13.58 0.34
N TYR A 118 1.95 13.39 0.48
CA TYR A 118 0.97 14.46 0.46
C TYR A 118 -0.27 14.06 1.21
N TRP A 119 -1.02 15.02 1.74
CA TRP A 119 -2.23 14.72 2.50
C TRP A 119 -3.42 14.59 1.57
N VAL A 120 -4.45 13.83 1.98
CA VAL A 120 -5.67 13.72 1.17
C VAL A 120 -6.32 15.08 0.95
N SER A 121 -6.23 16.01 1.92
CA SER A 121 -6.69 17.38 1.78
C SER A 121 -6.03 18.16 0.63
N ASP A 122 -4.80 17.82 0.23
CA ASP A 122 -4.12 18.43 -0.92
C ASP A 122 -4.79 18.07 -2.27
N THR A 123 -5.49 16.94 -2.31
CA THR A 123 -6.11 16.41 -3.53
C THR A 123 -7.52 16.97 -3.82
N LYS A 124 -8.17 17.56 -2.80
CA LYS A 124 -9.57 18.01 -2.86
C LYS A 124 -9.77 19.43 -3.41
N LYS A 125 -8.73 20.02 -4.01
CA LYS A 125 -8.71 21.40 -4.55
C LYS A 125 -9.00 21.46 -6.05
#